data_AF-A0A2T3FPD7-F1
#
_entry.id   AF-A0A2T3FPD7-F1
#
_cell.length_a   1.000
_cell.length_b   1.000
_cell.length_c   1.000
_cell.angle_alpha   90.00
_cell.angle_beta   90.00
_cell.angle_gamma   90.00
#
_symmetry.space_group_name_H-M   'P 1'
#
loop_
_entity.id
_entity.type
_entity.pdbx_description
1 polymer ?
#
loop_
_entity_poly.entity_id
_entity_poly.type
_entity_poly.pdbx_seq_one_letter_code
_entity_poly.pdbx_strand_id
1 'polypeptide(L)'
;MLIKFIINLVEALIVSYSLSRLCHVKKQKLYFVLNTLMTFSIEIISDYFDANYAPLAIAYIICWNILLLFFTRKEYIYNLFMCIFNELLITLSALLPLMFISHYYLLLAAVEAKIYHLLLSVLFIRYQKRYRYFINKYWVLVMMNLTACLLILNLQGRIIMEGSYTFKTIMTIFLCIFVVFLSLTFFAFLEESNNEKEKVTKQLEERKYQNITYDMMKRTKEELYRLEHSLTYYMLSIKKYLETQNQDEVYKIIDSYIERVSNVNIVIYTGNDLFDLSLTTHLSQMSSKVNMCIMISKDEFYNHIQFIEFVLSLLDLIESKDVSLLIKEDGFVKLIQISAEYDFIDENQVKEIVNRDYEFDCHYQMITDQNLHLLKIKIIEHFE
;
A
#
# COMPACT_ATOMS: atom_id res chain seq x y z
N MET A 1 22.13 21.15 42.83
CA MET A 1 22.81 20.86 41.54
C MET A 1 22.73 19.38 41.19
N LEU A 2 23.47 18.48 41.86
CA LEU A 2 23.56 17.05 41.51
C LEU A 2 22.20 16.33 41.40
N ILE A 3 21.24 16.62 42.28
CA ILE A 3 19.88 16.06 42.22
C ILE A 3 19.10 16.51 40.97
N LYS A 4 19.27 17.75 40.49
CA LYS A 4 18.63 18.22 39.25
C LYS A 4 19.12 17.40 38.05
N PHE A 5 20.43 17.21 37.92
CA PHE A 5 21.01 16.36 36.87
C PHE A 5 20.45 14.93 36.86
N ILE A 6 20.20 14.34 38.04
CA ILE A 6 19.57 13.00 38.13
C ILE A 6 18.12 13.04 37.64
N ILE A 7 17.34 14.06 38.02
CA ILE A 7 15.93 14.21 37.61
C ILE A 7 15.82 14.41 36.09
N ASN A 8 16.68 15.26 35.52
CA ASN A 8 16.80 15.51 34.09
C ASN A 8 17.18 14.21 33.33
N LEU A 9 18.21 13.49 33.79
CA LEU A 9 18.60 12.19 33.21
C LEU A 9 17.46 11.16 33.25
N VAL A 10 16.66 11.11 34.32
CA VAL A 10 15.49 10.22 34.42
C VAL A 10 14.41 10.60 33.41
N GLU A 11 14.17 11.88 33.17
CA GLU A 11 13.25 12.37 32.13
C GLU A 11 13.72 11.96 30.73
N ALA A 12 14.96 12.28 30.38
CA ALA A 12 15.61 11.87 29.14
C ALA A 12 15.47 10.37 28.85
N LEU A 13 15.62 9.52 29.88
CA LEU A 13 15.45 8.06 29.79
C LEU A 13 13.98 7.65 29.55
N ILE A 14 13.01 8.25 30.25
CA ILE A 14 11.57 7.95 30.08
C ILE A 14 11.11 8.30 28.67
N VAL A 15 11.42 9.51 28.20
CA VAL A 15 11.06 10.00 26.85
C VAL A 15 11.67 9.13 25.75
N SER A 16 12.95 8.80 25.89
CA SER A 16 13.64 7.98 24.89
C SER A 16 13.11 6.55 24.87
N TYR A 17 12.69 6.01 26.02
CA TYR A 17 12.02 4.73 26.09
C TYR A 17 10.63 4.77 25.42
N SER A 18 9.82 5.80 25.67
CA SER A 18 8.50 5.91 25.04
C SER A 18 8.61 6.08 23.53
N LEU A 19 9.34 7.08 23.03
CA LEU A 19 9.47 7.34 21.59
C LEU A 19 10.07 6.13 20.83
N SER A 20 11.11 5.48 21.37
CA SER A 20 11.72 4.31 20.73
C SER A 20 10.77 3.12 20.60
N ARG A 21 9.77 3.01 21.50
CA ARG A 21 8.79 1.92 21.54
C ARG A 21 7.53 2.21 20.73
N LEU A 22 7.07 3.46 20.72
CA LEU A 22 5.88 3.93 20.00
C LEU A 22 6.14 4.08 18.49
N CYS A 23 7.29 4.62 18.10
CA CYS A 23 7.64 4.89 16.69
C CYS A 23 8.36 3.73 15.97
N HIS A 24 8.32 2.51 16.52
CA HIS A 24 8.81 1.27 15.87
C HIS A 24 10.18 1.35 15.14
N VAL A 25 11.13 2.09 15.71
CA VAL A 25 12.41 2.43 15.07
C VAL A 25 13.25 1.20 14.68
N LYS A 26 13.82 1.16 13.46
CA LYS A 26 14.62 0.02 12.97
C LYS A 26 15.89 -0.28 13.78
N LYS A 27 16.51 0.73 14.40
CA LYS A 27 17.72 0.61 15.25
C LYS A 27 17.47 1.09 16.69
N GLN A 28 16.49 0.49 17.38
CA GLN A 28 15.98 0.94 18.69
C GLN A 28 17.06 1.32 19.71
N LYS A 29 18.10 0.48 19.90
CA LYS A 29 19.18 0.75 20.86
C LYS A 29 20.00 2.01 20.52
N LEU A 30 20.28 2.25 19.24
CA LEU A 30 21.05 3.42 18.79
C LEU A 30 20.21 4.70 18.89
N TYR A 31 18.95 4.64 18.46
CA TYR A 31 17.99 5.73 18.61
C TYR A 31 17.80 6.11 20.09
N PHE A 32 17.64 5.12 20.97
CA PHE A 32 17.49 5.36 22.41
C PHE A 32 18.68 6.15 22.97
N VAL A 33 19.92 5.71 22.72
CA VAL A 33 21.12 6.42 23.22
C VAL A 33 21.21 7.84 22.63
N LEU A 34 21.04 8.00 21.32
CA LEU A 34 21.10 9.32 20.68
C LEU A 34 20.01 10.27 21.20
N ASN A 35 18.79 9.77 21.39
CA ASN A 35 17.69 10.58 21.89
C ASN A 35 17.91 10.98 23.36
N THR A 36 18.41 10.06 24.22
CA THR A 36 18.73 10.39 25.63
C THR A 36 19.80 11.48 25.73
N LEU A 37 20.85 11.40 24.91
CA LEU A 37 21.91 12.41 24.87
C LEU A 37 21.37 13.76 24.38
N MET A 38 20.48 13.76 23.38
CA MET A 38 19.87 14.97 22.85
C MET A 38 18.93 15.64 23.86
N THR A 39 18.00 14.90 24.48
CA THR A 39 17.10 15.47 25.51
C THR A 39 17.89 16.03 26.68
N PHE A 40 18.85 15.28 27.21
CA PHE A 40 19.67 15.70 28.34
C PHE A 40 20.53 16.94 28.02
N SER A 41 21.01 17.05 26.77
CA SER A 41 21.73 18.25 26.32
C SER A 41 20.80 19.47 26.23
N ILE A 42 19.58 19.31 25.74
CA ILE A 42 18.57 20.38 25.65
C ILE A 42 18.17 20.85 27.07
N GLU A 43 17.97 19.92 28.01
CA GLU A 43 17.68 20.22 29.43
C GLU A 43 18.79 21.08 30.06
N ILE A 44 20.06 20.71 29.88
CA ILE A 44 21.22 21.46 30.41
C ILE A 44 21.33 22.86 29.79
N ILE A 45 21.09 22.97 28.48
CA ILE A 45 21.11 24.28 27.78
C ILE A 45 19.93 25.14 28.26
N SER A 46 18.76 24.56 28.47
CA SER A 46 17.58 25.27 28.99
C SER A 46 17.81 25.80 30.41
N ASP A 47 18.37 24.98 31.30
CA ASP A 47 18.76 25.34 32.67
C ASP A 47 19.81 26.49 32.69
N TYR A 48 20.56 26.71 31.59
CA TYR A 48 21.54 27.80 31.47
C TYR A 48 20.94 29.13 30.94
N PHE A 49 19.90 29.05 30.10
CA PHE A 49 19.25 30.22 29.48
C PHE A 49 17.95 30.66 30.17
N ASP A 50 17.54 30.02 31.27
CA ASP A 50 16.23 30.20 31.93
C ASP A 50 15.03 30.07 30.97
N ALA A 51 15.22 29.34 29.87
CA ALA A 51 14.30 29.25 28.73
C ALA A 51 13.14 28.28 28.99
N ASN A 52 12.31 28.58 29.99
CA ASN A 52 11.27 27.69 30.49
C ASN A 52 9.97 27.69 29.64
N TYR A 53 9.21 26.59 29.73
CA TYR A 53 7.88 26.39 29.13
C TYR A 53 7.86 26.33 27.59
N ALA A 54 7.05 27.15 26.92
CA ALA A 54 6.73 27.00 25.50
C ALA A 54 7.94 26.98 24.53
N PRO A 55 9.02 27.78 24.70
CA PRO A 55 10.20 27.68 23.83
C PRO A 55 10.91 26.32 23.94
N LEU A 56 10.97 25.76 25.15
CA LEU A 56 11.56 24.45 25.42
C LEU A 56 10.72 23.32 24.80
N ALA A 57 9.40 23.36 24.98
CA ALA A 57 8.48 22.40 24.38
C ALA A 57 8.56 22.38 22.85
N ILE A 58 8.70 23.55 22.21
CA ILE A 58 8.91 23.66 20.77
C ILE A 58 10.26 23.07 20.36
N ALA A 59 11.33 23.34 21.12
CA ALA A 59 12.65 22.77 20.86
C ALA A 59 12.64 21.23 20.94
N TYR A 60 12.01 20.63 21.96
CA TYR A 60 11.85 19.18 22.06
C TYR A 60 11.11 18.59 20.86
N ILE A 61 9.94 19.14 20.52
CA ILE A 61 9.14 18.64 19.40
C ILE A 61 9.95 18.68 18.09
N ILE A 62 10.66 19.77 17.80
CA ILE A 62 11.50 19.90 16.60
C ILE A 62 12.64 18.87 16.61
N CYS A 63 13.40 18.81 17.71
CA CYS A 63 14.55 17.92 17.82
C CYS A 63 14.16 16.43 17.74
N TRP A 64 13.11 15.99 18.45
CA TRP A 64 12.63 14.61 18.36
C TRP A 64 12.11 14.25 16.98
N ASN A 65 11.40 15.17 16.29
CA ASN A 65 10.97 14.94 14.91
C ASN A 65 12.18 14.75 14.00
N ILE A 66 13.15 15.67 13.99
CA ILE A 66 14.36 15.55 13.17
C ILE A 66 15.06 14.21 13.41
N LEU A 67 15.23 13.79 14.67
CA LEU A 67 15.88 12.54 15.00
C LEU A 67 15.05 11.32 14.55
N LEU A 68 13.71 11.34 14.69
CA LEU A 68 12.83 10.28 14.18
C LEU A 68 12.86 10.14 12.64
N LEU A 69 13.01 11.24 11.89
CA LEU A 69 13.09 11.23 10.43
C LEU A 69 14.31 10.47 9.89
N PHE A 70 15.45 10.49 10.60
CA PHE A 70 16.61 9.68 10.22
C PHE A 70 16.43 8.18 10.46
N PHE A 71 15.52 7.79 11.35
CA PHE A 71 15.41 6.43 11.89
C PHE A 71 14.14 5.68 11.47
N THR A 72 13.16 6.38 10.89
CA THR A 72 11.90 5.83 10.35
C THR A 72 11.72 6.28 8.90
N ARG A 73 11.13 5.42 8.04
CA ARG A 73 10.78 5.80 6.66
C ARG A 73 9.25 5.88 6.53
N LYS A 74 8.77 6.92 5.85
CA LYS A 74 7.38 7.15 5.37
C LYS A 74 6.26 7.53 6.39
N GLU A 75 6.49 7.63 7.70
CA GLU A 75 5.42 7.93 8.71
C GLU A 75 5.49 9.32 9.38
N TYR A 76 5.64 10.39 8.60
CA TYR A 76 5.86 11.78 9.09
C TYR A 76 4.81 12.30 10.08
N ILE A 77 3.52 12.23 9.73
CA ILE A 77 2.41 12.79 10.53
C ILE A 77 2.25 12.04 11.86
N TYR A 78 2.55 10.74 11.87
CA TYR A 78 2.50 9.91 13.07
C TYR A 78 3.60 10.28 14.08
N ASN A 79 4.84 10.40 13.59
CA ASN A 79 5.96 10.79 14.43
C ASN A 79 5.72 12.17 15.07
N LEU A 80 5.17 13.11 14.30
CA LEU A 80 4.75 14.42 14.80
C LEU A 80 3.70 14.29 15.92
N PHE A 81 2.67 13.46 15.74
CA PHE A 81 1.65 13.17 16.77
C PHE A 81 2.29 12.59 18.04
N MET A 82 3.17 11.61 17.90
CA MET A 82 3.82 10.98 19.04
C MET A 82 4.76 11.92 19.80
N CYS A 83 5.46 12.83 19.12
CA CYS A 83 6.25 13.88 19.77
C CYS A 83 5.36 14.85 20.58
N ILE A 84 4.30 15.39 19.97
CA ILE A 84 3.37 16.32 20.63
C ILE A 84 2.69 15.65 21.82
N PHE A 85 2.31 14.36 21.69
CA PHE A 85 1.67 13.64 22.77
C PHE A 85 2.61 13.35 23.95
N ASN A 86 3.88 12.99 23.69
CA ASN A 86 4.86 12.83 24.78
C ASN A 86 5.15 14.16 25.49
N GLU A 87 5.26 15.27 24.76
CA GLU A 87 5.41 16.62 25.34
C GLU A 87 4.19 17.01 26.21
N LEU A 88 2.99 16.59 25.80
CA LEU A 88 1.77 16.78 26.58
C LEU A 88 1.78 15.91 27.87
N LEU A 89 2.29 14.69 27.83
CA LEU A 89 2.46 13.88 29.05
C LEU A 89 3.47 14.49 30.02
N ILE A 90 4.60 15.01 29.52
CA ILE A 90 5.61 15.71 30.34
C ILE A 90 4.97 16.91 31.05
N THR A 91 4.39 17.84 30.29
CA THR A 91 3.79 19.07 30.84
C THR A 91 2.67 18.78 31.84
N LEU A 92 1.78 17.82 31.56
CA LEU A 92 0.70 17.41 32.46
C LEU A 92 1.25 16.75 33.74
N SER A 93 2.26 15.90 33.63
CA SER A 93 2.92 15.27 34.78
C SER A 93 3.67 16.25 35.68
N ALA A 94 4.20 17.35 35.14
CA ALA A 94 4.83 18.42 35.90
C ALA A 94 3.81 19.33 36.60
N LEU A 95 2.69 19.64 35.93
CA LEU A 95 1.64 20.51 36.46
C LEU A 95 0.89 19.90 37.65
N LEU A 96 0.67 18.58 37.67
CA LEU A 96 -0.10 17.92 38.73
C LEU A 96 0.54 18.11 40.13
N PRO A 97 1.82 17.74 40.39
CA PRO A 97 2.45 18.00 41.69
C PRO A 97 2.60 19.49 42.02
N LEU A 98 2.77 20.36 41.01
CA LEU A 98 2.86 21.81 41.18
C LEU A 98 1.59 22.40 41.80
N MET A 99 0.41 21.79 41.56
CA MET A 99 -0.87 22.24 42.14
C MET A 99 -1.07 21.87 43.62
N PHE A 100 -0.36 20.86 44.15
CA PHE A 100 -0.61 20.31 45.49
C PHE A 100 0.56 20.46 46.47
N ILE A 101 1.82 20.33 46.04
CA ILE A 101 2.97 20.10 46.94
C ILE A 101 4.08 21.16 46.80
N SER A 102 4.03 21.97 45.75
CA SER A 102 5.01 23.04 45.46
C SER A 102 5.23 24.04 46.59
N HIS A 103 4.19 24.31 47.40
CA HIS A 103 4.24 25.30 48.48
C HIS A 103 5.10 24.88 49.68
N TYR A 104 5.43 23.59 49.82
CA TYR A 104 6.19 23.05 50.95
C TYR A 104 7.52 22.40 50.54
N TYR A 105 7.55 21.59 49.47
CA TYR A 105 8.74 20.84 49.06
C TYR A 105 8.89 20.71 47.54
N LEU A 106 9.46 21.74 46.90
CA LEU A 106 9.74 21.79 45.45
C LEU A 106 10.46 20.52 44.91
N LEU A 107 11.42 19.99 45.66
CA LEU A 107 12.22 18.82 45.26
C LEU A 107 11.38 17.53 45.29
N LEU A 108 10.41 17.43 46.21
CA LEU A 108 9.52 16.28 46.34
C LEU A 108 8.47 16.28 45.21
N ALA A 109 7.91 17.45 44.89
CA ALA A 109 7.03 17.64 43.72
C ALA A 109 7.74 17.25 42.39
N ALA A 110 9.04 17.55 42.25
CA ALA A 110 9.81 17.17 41.06
C ALA A 110 10.01 15.64 40.93
N VAL A 111 10.18 14.92 42.05
CA VAL A 111 10.25 13.44 42.06
C VAL A 111 8.90 12.83 41.68
N GLU A 112 7.80 13.32 42.27
CA GLU A 112 6.45 12.86 41.95
C GLU A 112 6.09 13.09 40.47
N ALA A 113 6.49 14.21 39.87
CA ALA A 113 6.28 14.48 38.45
C ALA A 113 6.86 13.36 37.57
N LYS A 114 8.08 12.87 37.89
CA LYS A 114 8.70 11.78 37.12
C LYS A 114 8.03 10.43 37.38
N ILE A 115 7.49 10.19 38.58
CA ILE A 115 6.68 8.99 38.87
C ILE A 115 5.39 9.01 38.02
N TYR A 116 4.68 10.15 37.96
CA TYR A 116 3.50 10.30 37.11
C TYR A 116 3.83 10.16 35.62
N HIS A 117 4.94 10.75 35.15
CA HIS A 117 5.40 10.62 33.76
C HIS A 117 5.69 9.15 33.38
N LEU A 118 6.37 8.40 34.26
CA LEU A 118 6.63 6.97 34.05
C LEU A 118 5.34 6.15 34.00
N LEU A 119 4.38 6.40 34.90
CA LEU A 119 3.10 5.70 34.93
C LEU A 119 2.28 5.97 33.65
N LEU A 120 2.14 7.24 33.26
CA LEU A 120 1.36 7.63 32.07
C LEU A 120 1.96 7.07 30.78
N SER A 121 3.29 7.15 30.61
CA SER A 121 3.97 6.61 29.42
C SER A 121 3.84 5.08 29.33
N VAL A 122 3.96 4.34 30.44
CA VAL A 122 3.76 2.88 30.46
C VAL A 122 2.31 2.48 30.16
N LEU A 123 1.33 3.21 30.70
CA LEU A 123 -0.10 2.98 30.39
C LEU A 123 -0.38 3.22 28.90
N PHE A 124 0.14 4.29 28.32
CA PHE A 124 -0.05 4.62 26.92
C PHE A 124 0.58 3.59 25.97
N ILE A 125 1.82 3.14 26.24
CA ILE A 125 2.48 2.08 25.45
C ILE A 125 1.67 0.77 25.47
N ARG A 126 0.96 0.46 26.58
CA ARG A 126 0.07 -0.72 26.64
C ARG A 126 -1.21 -0.52 25.84
N TYR A 127 -1.79 0.68 25.88
CA TYR A 127 -3.00 1.02 25.12
C TYR A 127 -2.76 0.96 23.61
N GLN A 128 -1.68 1.57 23.15
CA GLN A 128 -1.40 1.79 21.73
C GLN A 128 -1.01 0.52 20.96
N LYS A 129 -0.54 -0.54 21.64
CA LYS A 129 -0.24 -1.85 21.04
C LYS A 129 -1.40 -2.54 20.32
N ARG A 130 -2.63 -2.05 20.52
CA ARG A 130 -3.85 -2.74 20.11
C ARG A 130 -4.33 -2.34 18.71
N TYR A 131 -3.81 -1.25 18.13
CA TYR A 131 -4.31 -0.67 16.87
C TYR A 131 -3.18 -0.12 15.98
N ARG A 132 -3.46 -0.02 14.67
CA ARG A 132 -2.61 0.51 13.60
C ARG A 132 -3.48 1.27 12.58
N TYR A 133 -2.97 2.34 11.98
CA TYR A 133 -2.46 2.22 10.60
C TYR A 133 -2.94 3.24 9.53
N PHE A 134 -3.87 4.18 9.81
CA PHE A 134 -4.37 5.11 8.75
C PHE A 134 -4.62 6.57 9.15
N ILE A 135 -4.08 7.49 8.32
CA ILE A 135 -4.34 8.94 8.31
C ILE A 135 -5.72 9.22 7.71
N ASN A 136 -6.56 9.94 8.44
CA ASN A 136 -7.90 10.39 8.02
C ASN A 136 -8.03 11.90 8.26
N LYS A 137 -8.96 12.60 7.59
CA LYS A 137 -9.18 14.07 7.70
C LYS A 137 -9.29 14.57 9.14
N TYR A 138 -9.79 13.73 10.05
CA TYR A 138 -9.94 14.02 11.47
C TYR A 138 -8.64 13.98 12.29
N TRP A 139 -7.56 13.37 11.80
CA TRP A 139 -6.25 13.37 12.49
C TRP A 139 -5.70 14.79 12.66
N VAL A 140 -5.84 15.63 11.63
CA VAL A 140 -5.41 17.04 11.67
C VAL A 140 -6.17 17.80 12.76
N LEU A 141 -7.46 17.50 12.95
CA LEU A 141 -8.29 18.10 14.00
C LEU A 141 -7.86 17.65 15.41
N VAL A 142 -7.59 16.35 15.61
CA VAL A 142 -7.07 15.84 16.90
C VAL A 142 -5.71 16.48 17.20
N MET A 143 -4.83 16.59 16.20
CA MET A 143 -3.53 17.25 16.32
C MET A 143 -3.63 18.72 16.71
N MET A 144 -4.51 19.49 16.07
CA MET A 144 -4.77 20.90 16.41
C MET A 144 -5.30 21.05 17.84
N ASN A 145 -6.16 20.14 18.30
CA ASN A 145 -6.66 20.16 19.68
C ASN A 145 -5.56 19.85 20.70
N LEU A 146 -4.69 18.87 20.42
CA LEU A 146 -3.56 18.52 21.29
C LEU A 146 -2.52 19.66 21.37
N THR A 147 -2.17 20.30 20.26
CA THR A 147 -1.24 21.44 20.27
C THR A 147 -1.85 22.67 20.95
N ALA A 148 -3.14 22.94 20.78
CA ALA A 148 -3.85 23.98 21.52
C ALA A 148 -3.84 23.72 23.03
N CYS A 149 -4.11 22.48 23.47
CA CYS A 149 -4.01 22.10 24.88
C CYS A 149 -2.57 22.27 25.41
N LEU A 150 -1.55 21.88 24.64
CA LEU A 150 -0.15 22.04 25.02
C LEU A 150 0.22 23.51 25.27
N LEU A 151 -0.22 24.43 24.40
CA LEU A 151 0.03 25.87 24.54
C LEU A 151 -0.68 26.44 25.78
N ILE A 152 -1.94 26.05 26.01
CA ILE A 152 -2.71 26.50 27.19
C ILE A 152 -2.04 26.00 28.48
N LEU A 153 -1.64 24.72 28.55
CA LEU A 153 -0.98 24.15 29.73
C LEU A 153 0.37 24.83 30.03
N ASN A 154 1.17 25.13 29.00
CA ASN A 154 2.43 25.88 29.16
C ASN A 154 2.19 27.31 29.70
N LEU A 155 1.16 28.01 29.21
CA LEU A 155 0.78 29.33 29.72
C LEU A 155 0.32 29.27 31.19
N GLN A 156 -0.48 28.26 31.57
CA GLN A 156 -0.91 28.07 32.96
C GLN A 156 0.27 27.73 33.89
N GLY A 157 1.23 26.91 33.44
CA GLY A 157 2.42 26.56 34.22
C GLY A 157 3.26 27.78 34.62
N ARG A 158 3.42 28.73 33.68
CA ARG A 158 4.06 30.01 33.97
C ARG A 158 3.31 30.83 35.02
N ILE A 159 1.98 30.98 34.88
CA ILE A 159 1.11 31.73 35.80
C ILE A 159 1.16 31.18 37.23
N ILE A 160 1.23 29.85 37.37
CA ILE A 160 1.38 29.16 38.67
C ILE A 160 2.74 29.47 39.30
N MET A 161 3.82 29.44 38.52
CA MET A 161 5.19 29.67 39.00
C MET A 161 5.49 31.15 39.29
N GLU A 162 4.77 32.09 38.67
CA GLU A 162 4.72 33.50 39.06
C GLU A 162 3.89 33.73 40.35
N GLY A 163 3.41 32.67 41.01
CA GLY A 163 2.74 32.70 42.32
C GLY A 163 1.24 33.04 42.27
N SER A 164 0.70 33.32 41.09
CA SER A 164 -0.70 33.78 40.90
C SER A 164 -1.71 32.62 40.81
N TYR A 165 -1.64 31.70 41.78
CA TYR A 165 -2.53 30.54 41.85
C TYR A 165 -3.98 30.96 42.15
N THR A 166 -4.87 30.82 41.16
CA THR A 166 -6.30 31.15 41.31
C THR A 166 -7.18 29.96 40.93
N PHE A 167 -8.38 29.90 41.49
CA PHE A 167 -9.38 28.88 41.13
C PHE A 167 -9.63 28.76 39.61
N LYS A 168 -9.43 29.85 38.85
CA LYS A 168 -9.53 29.85 37.38
C LYS A 168 -8.45 28.98 36.74
N THR A 169 -7.18 29.06 37.18
CA THR A 169 -6.08 28.27 36.60
C THR A 169 -6.31 26.77 36.82
N ILE A 170 -6.75 26.39 38.02
CA ILE A 170 -7.15 25.02 38.39
C ILE A 170 -8.21 24.49 37.42
N MET A 171 -9.28 25.25 37.20
CA MET A 171 -10.39 24.84 36.32
C MET A 171 -9.96 24.76 34.85
N THR A 172 -9.07 25.64 34.38
CA THR A 172 -8.49 25.55 33.04
C THR A 172 -7.66 24.27 32.85
N ILE A 173 -6.87 23.86 33.86
CA ILE A 173 -6.07 22.62 33.81
C ILE A 173 -6.99 21.39 33.79
N PHE A 174 -8.00 21.31 34.67
CA PHE A 174 -8.96 20.20 34.64
C PHE A 174 -9.72 20.11 33.32
N LEU A 175 -10.12 21.24 32.74
CA LEU A 175 -10.77 21.27 31.43
C LEU A 175 -9.83 20.81 30.32
N CYS A 176 -8.55 21.17 30.34
CA CYS A 176 -7.55 20.66 29.40
C CYS A 176 -7.37 19.13 29.53
N ILE A 177 -7.29 18.60 30.76
CA ILE A 177 -7.20 17.15 31.00
C ILE A 177 -8.43 16.43 30.43
N PHE A 178 -9.63 16.98 30.64
CA PHE A 178 -10.88 16.42 30.09
C PHE A 178 -10.91 16.44 28.55
N VAL A 179 -10.49 17.56 27.93
CA VAL A 179 -10.41 17.68 26.46
C VAL A 179 -9.38 16.70 25.88
N VAL A 180 -8.22 16.54 26.51
CA VAL A 180 -7.22 15.54 26.11
C VAL A 180 -7.78 14.13 26.20
N PHE A 181 -8.43 13.77 27.30
CA PHE A 181 -9.07 12.46 27.46
C PHE A 181 -10.12 12.19 26.37
N LEU A 182 -11.00 13.17 26.09
CA LEU A 182 -12.02 13.06 25.06
C LEU A 182 -11.40 12.97 23.65
N SER A 183 -10.29 13.68 23.39
CA SER A 183 -9.55 13.54 22.12
C SER A 183 -8.93 12.15 21.94
N LEU A 184 -8.49 11.50 23.02
CA LEU A 184 -7.94 10.14 22.99
C LEU A 184 -9.04 9.07 22.79
N THR A 185 -10.22 9.23 23.39
CA THR A 185 -11.34 8.31 23.13
C THR A 185 -11.84 8.44 21.70
N PHE A 186 -11.90 9.67 21.16
CA PHE A 186 -12.25 9.92 19.77
C PHE A 186 -11.19 9.36 18.79
N PHE A 187 -9.90 9.49 19.13
CA PHE A 187 -8.81 8.89 18.37
C PHE A 187 -8.97 7.37 18.23
N ALA A 188 -9.22 6.66 19.34
CA ALA A 188 -9.40 5.22 19.32
C ALA A 188 -10.62 4.78 18.48
N PHE A 189 -11.74 5.52 18.57
CA PHE A 189 -12.93 5.26 17.77
C PHE A 189 -12.67 5.46 16.26
N LEU A 190 -11.94 6.51 15.87
CA LEU A 190 -11.52 6.72 14.48
C LEU A 190 -10.64 5.58 13.97
N GLU A 191 -9.71 5.09 14.80
CA GLU A 191 -8.81 4.01 14.44
C GLU A 191 -9.55 2.68 14.27
N GLU A 192 -10.50 2.36 15.15
CA GLU A 192 -11.37 1.19 15.03
C GLU A 192 -12.23 1.25 13.75
N SER A 193 -12.90 2.38 13.49
CA SER A 193 -13.73 2.56 12.28
C SER A 193 -12.91 2.47 10.97
N ASN A 194 -11.66 2.93 10.95
CA ASN A 194 -10.80 2.78 9.78
C ASN A 194 -10.36 1.31 9.58
N ASN A 195 -10.04 0.59 10.66
CA ASN A 195 -9.70 -0.84 10.61
C ASN A 195 -10.88 -1.70 10.10
N GLU A 196 -12.12 -1.35 10.45
CA GLU A 196 -13.30 -2.00 9.89
C GLU A 196 -13.45 -1.74 8.39
N LYS A 197 -13.25 -0.49 7.94
CA LYS A 197 -13.31 -0.14 6.51
C LYS A 197 -12.30 -0.93 5.68
N GLU A 198 -11.06 -1.08 6.14
CA GLU A 198 -10.03 -1.85 5.43
C GLU A 198 -10.39 -3.35 5.29
N LYS A 199 -10.98 -3.94 6.34
CA LYS A 199 -11.50 -5.32 6.27
C LYS A 199 -12.64 -5.44 5.26
N VAL A 200 -13.54 -4.46 5.23
CA VAL A 200 -14.67 -4.43 4.29
C VAL A 200 -14.21 -4.21 2.85
N THR A 201 -13.21 -3.37 2.58
CA THR A 201 -12.69 -3.19 1.21
C THR A 201 -12.02 -4.46 0.69
N LYS A 202 -11.18 -5.12 1.51
CA LYS A 202 -10.55 -6.41 1.15
C LYS A 202 -11.58 -7.50 0.87
N GLN A 203 -12.60 -7.65 1.73
CA GLN A 203 -13.71 -8.59 1.49
C GLN A 203 -14.52 -8.25 0.23
N LEU A 204 -14.62 -6.97 -0.13
CA LEU A 204 -15.35 -6.53 -1.32
C LEU A 204 -14.54 -6.76 -2.60
N GLU A 205 -13.21 -6.65 -2.54
CA GLU A 205 -12.28 -7.06 -3.60
C GLU A 205 -12.33 -8.58 -3.81
N GLU A 206 -12.18 -9.38 -2.74
CA GLU A 206 -12.33 -10.85 -2.79
C GLU A 206 -13.65 -11.28 -3.45
N ARG A 207 -14.78 -10.64 -3.09
CA ARG A 207 -16.09 -10.90 -3.71
C ARG A 207 -16.15 -10.49 -5.18
N LYS A 208 -15.49 -9.40 -5.59
CA LYS A 208 -15.39 -9.01 -7.02
C LYS A 208 -14.66 -10.10 -7.80
N TYR A 209 -13.50 -10.56 -7.32
CA TYR A 209 -12.76 -11.65 -7.97
C TYR A 209 -13.59 -12.94 -8.04
N GLN A 210 -14.25 -13.34 -6.95
CA GLN A 210 -15.15 -14.50 -6.94
C GLN A 210 -16.29 -14.39 -7.97
N ASN A 211 -16.92 -13.21 -8.09
CA ASN A 211 -17.99 -12.98 -9.09
C ASN A 211 -17.44 -13.05 -10.52
N ILE A 212 -16.27 -12.44 -10.79
CA ILE A 212 -15.60 -12.50 -12.10
C ILE A 212 -15.28 -13.95 -12.46
N THR A 213 -14.70 -14.72 -11.53
CA THR A 213 -14.40 -16.15 -11.70
C THR A 213 -15.67 -16.97 -11.97
N TYR A 214 -16.77 -16.69 -11.26
CA TYR A 214 -18.05 -17.35 -11.48
C TYR A 214 -18.64 -17.06 -12.87
N ASP A 215 -18.60 -15.80 -13.33
CA ASP A 215 -19.05 -15.42 -14.66
C ASP A 215 -18.18 -16.03 -15.77
N MET A 216 -16.86 -16.14 -15.56
CA MET A 216 -15.97 -16.89 -16.46
C MET A 216 -16.37 -18.37 -16.53
N MET A 217 -16.47 -19.06 -15.38
CA MET A 217 -16.89 -20.47 -15.31
C MET A 217 -18.24 -20.71 -15.99
N LYS A 218 -19.19 -19.77 -15.85
CA LYS A 218 -20.49 -19.83 -16.52
C LYS A 218 -20.35 -19.76 -18.05
N ARG A 219 -19.55 -18.82 -18.58
CA ARG A 219 -19.27 -18.72 -20.03
C ARG A 219 -18.60 -19.99 -20.55
N THR A 220 -17.56 -20.48 -19.88
CA THR A 220 -16.87 -21.74 -20.26
C THR A 220 -17.83 -22.93 -20.25
N LYS A 221 -18.77 -23.00 -19.30
CA LYS A 221 -19.82 -24.04 -19.29
C LYS A 221 -20.77 -23.93 -20.49
N GLU A 222 -21.17 -22.71 -20.87
CA GLU A 222 -22.03 -22.47 -22.04
C GLU A 222 -21.30 -22.82 -23.35
N GLU A 223 -20.00 -22.55 -23.45
CA GLU A 223 -19.14 -22.95 -24.58
C GLU A 223 -18.97 -24.47 -24.66
N LEU A 224 -18.65 -25.13 -23.54
CA LEU A 224 -18.58 -26.60 -23.45
C LEU A 224 -19.89 -27.26 -23.90
N TYR A 225 -21.05 -26.72 -23.51
CA TYR A 225 -22.34 -27.22 -23.96
C TYR A 225 -22.57 -27.04 -25.47
N ARG A 226 -22.12 -25.93 -26.06
CA ARG A 226 -22.16 -25.72 -27.52
C ARG A 226 -21.24 -26.69 -28.26
N LEU A 227 -20.05 -26.97 -27.71
CA LEU A 227 -19.11 -27.96 -28.25
C LEU A 227 -19.70 -29.37 -28.17
N GLU A 228 -20.27 -29.76 -27.02
CA GLU A 228 -20.96 -31.04 -26.82
C GLU A 228 -22.10 -31.22 -27.83
N HIS A 229 -23.01 -30.24 -27.94
CA HIS A 229 -24.11 -30.29 -28.90
C HIS A 229 -23.62 -30.38 -30.36
N SER A 230 -22.52 -29.67 -30.69
CA SER A 230 -21.90 -29.73 -32.02
C SER A 230 -21.33 -31.12 -32.29
N LEU A 231 -20.59 -31.70 -31.35
CA LEU A 231 -20.06 -33.06 -31.41
C LEU A 231 -21.19 -34.09 -31.56
N THR A 232 -22.26 -33.98 -30.78
CA THR A 232 -23.44 -34.84 -30.89
C THR A 232 -24.04 -34.78 -32.30
N TYR A 233 -24.13 -33.60 -32.91
CA TYR A 233 -24.61 -33.44 -34.28
C TYR A 233 -23.71 -34.15 -35.30
N TYR A 234 -22.38 -34.00 -35.21
CA TYR A 234 -21.44 -34.72 -36.08
C TYR A 234 -21.52 -36.24 -35.89
N MET A 235 -21.68 -36.72 -34.65
CA MET A 235 -21.82 -38.17 -34.39
C MET A 235 -23.14 -38.72 -34.94
N LEU A 236 -24.24 -37.96 -34.85
CA LEU A 236 -25.53 -38.35 -35.43
C LEU A 236 -25.50 -38.34 -36.96
N SER A 237 -24.82 -37.37 -37.60
CA SER A 237 -24.69 -37.34 -39.06
C SER A 237 -23.83 -38.50 -39.58
N ILE A 238 -22.69 -38.76 -38.95
CA ILE A 238 -21.84 -39.93 -39.25
C ILE A 238 -22.64 -41.24 -39.12
N LYS A 239 -23.38 -41.43 -38.01
CA LYS A 239 -24.25 -42.60 -37.82
C LYS A 239 -25.26 -42.76 -38.95
N LYS A 240 -25.95 -41.69 -39.34
CA LYS A 240 -26.95 -41.71 -40.42
C LYS A 240 -26.35 -42.14 -41.77
N TYR A 241 -25.17 -41.61 -42.14
CA TYR A 241 -24.55 -41.96 -43.42
C TYR A 241 -23.95 -43.38 -43.44
N LEU A 242 -23.49 -43.88 -42.29
CA LEU A 242 -23.11 -45.29 -42.11
C LEU A 242 -24.31 -46.23 -42.27
N GLU A 243 -25.47 -45.90 -41.70
CA GLU A 243 -26.72 -46.66 -41.86
C GLU A 243 -27.18 -46.73 -43.33
N THR A 244 -26.90 -45.70 -44.14
CA THR A 244 -27.20 -45.67 -45.59
C THR A 244 -26.08 -46.25 -46.49
N GLN A 245 -25.06 -46.89 -45.92
CA GLN A 245 -23.89 -47.44 -46.63
C GLN A 245 -23.08 -46.44 -47.49
N ASN A 246 -23.21 -45.13 -47.24
CA ASN A 246 -22.55 -44.09 -48.04
C ASN A 246 -21.19 -43.70 -47.44
N GLN A 247 -20.17 -44.51 -47.73
CA GLN A 247 -18.81 -44.37 -47.17
C GLN A 247 -18.17 -43.00 -47.49
N ASP A 248 -18.23 -42.53 -48.74
CA ASP A 248 -17.51 -41.33 -49.19
C ASP A 248 -17.96 -40.04 -48.48
N GLU A 249 -19.24 -39.91 -48.15
CA GLU A 249 -19.76 -38.75 -47.40
C GLU A 249 -19.36 -38.79 -45.91
N VAL A 250 -19.14 -39.99 -45.33
CA VAL A 250 -18.61 -40.12 -43.97
C VAL A 250 -17.18 -39.61 -43.91
N TYR A 251 -16.33 -39.98 -44.89
CA TYR A 251 -14.95 -39.48 -44.97
C TYR A 251 -14.89 -37.96 -45.11
N LYS A 252 -15.68 -37.34 -46.00
CA LYS A 252 -15.75 -35.87 -46.13
C LYS A 252 -16.14 -35.16 -44.83
N ILE A 253 -17.11 -35.69 -44.07
CA ILE A 253 -17.53 -35.09 -42.80
C ILE A 253 -16.39 -35.17 -41.77
N ILE A 254 -15.70 -36.31 -41.70
CA ILE A 254 -14.55 -36.50 -40.81
C ILE A 254 -13.40 -35.58 -41.22
N ASP A 255 -13.03 -35.53 -42.49
CA ASP A 255 -11.94 -34.69 -43.01
C ASP A 255 -12.23 -33.20 -42.80
N SER A 256 -13.46 -32.74 -43.03
CA SER A 256 -13.83 -31.33 -42.75
C SER A 256 -13.80 -30.98 -41.26
N TYR A 257 -14.06 -31.94 -40.37
CA TYR A 257 -13.90 -31.74 -38.92
C TYR A 257 -12.41 -31.75 -38.52
N ILE A 258 -11.60 -32.64 -39.10
CA ILE A 258 -10.15 -32.71 -38.89
C ILE A 258 -9.48 -31.42 -39.39
N GLU A 259 -9.82 -30.95 -40.59
CA GLU A 259 -9.30 -29.69 -41.16
C GLU A 259 -9.61 -28.52 -40.22
N ARG A 260 -10.88 -28.39 -39.79
CA ARG A 260 -11.33 -27.37 -38.84
C ARG A 260 -10.58 -27.43 -37.50
N VAL A 261 -10.27 -28.61 -36.96
CA VAL A 261 -9.49 -28.76 -35.72
C VAL A 261 -8.00 -28.53 -35.97
N SER A 262 -7.46 -28.93 -37.12
CA SER A 262 -6.05 -28.76 -37.47
C SER A 262 -5.68 -27.30 -37.75
N ASN A 263 -6.64 -26.48 -38.21
CA ASN A 263 -6.49 -25.02 -38.28
C ASN A 263 -6.45 -24.35 -36.88
N VAL A 264 -6.80 -25.07 -35.80
CA VAL A 264 -6.67 -24.63 -34.40
C VAL A 264 -5.34 -25.14 -33.78
N ASN A 265 -4.38 -25.62 -34.59
CA ASN A 265 -3.05 -26.03 -34.12
C ASN A 265 -2.13 -24.85 -33.74
N ILE A 266 -2.53 -24.03 -32.76
CA ILE A 266 -1.59 -23.55 -31.75
C ILE A 266 -2.24 -23.61 -30.36
N VAL A 267 -2.21 -24.79 -29.75
CA VAL A 267 -2.34 -24.89 -28.29
C VAL A 267 -1.04 -24.35 -27.70
N ILE A 268 -1.09 -23.12 -27.20
CA ILE A 268 -0.01 -22.58 -26.38
C ILE A 268 -0.07 -23.30 -25.04
N TYR A 269 1.07 -23.83 -24.60
CA TYR A 269 1.21 -24.38 -23.25
C TYR A 269 2.45 -23.78 -22.60
N THR A 270 2.29 -22.59 -22.04
CA THR A 270 3.34 -21.91 -21.26
C THR A 270 3.25 -22.26 -19.77
N GLY A 271 2.15 -22.88 -19.35
CA GLY A 271 1.86 -23.20 -17.95
C GLY A 271 1.20 -22.03 -17.21
N ASN A 272 0.77 -21.00 -17.94
CA ASN A 272 0.04 -19.83 -17.46
C ASN A 272 -1.42 -19.96 -17.92
N ASP A 273 -2.22 -20.71 -17.16
CA ASP A 273 -3.50 -21.26 -17.62
C ASP A 273 -4.50 -20.21 -18.15
N LEU A 274 -4.51 -18.98 -17.61
CA LEU A 274 -5.43 -17.92 -18.04
C LEU A 274 -4.94 -17.24 -19.33
N PHE A 275 -3.62 -17.06 -19.47
CA PHE A 275 -2.98 -16.54 -20.67
C PHE A 275 -3.16 -17.53 -21.84
N ASP A 276 -2.80 -18.80 -21.61
CA ASP A 276 -2.90 -19.88 -22.59
C ASP A 276 -4.34 -20.04 -23.08
N LEU A 277 -5.34 -20.02 -22.17
CA LEU A 277 -6.76 -20.07 -22.52
C LEU A 277 -7.19 -18.85 -23.35
N SER A 278 -6.92 -17.63 -22.86
CA SER A 278 -7.41 -16.39 -23.48
C SER A 278 -6.85 -16.20 -24.88
N LEU A 279 -5.56 -16.48 -25.06
CA LEU A 279 -4.88 -16.36 -26.35
C LEU A 279 -5.33 -17.46 -27.32
N THR A 280 -5.47 -18.72 -26.87
CA THR A 280 -6.02 -19.82 -27.70
C THR A 280 -7.46 -19.54 -28.13
N THR A 281 -8.31 -19.03 -27.25
CA THR A 281 -9.70 -18.66 -27.57
C THR A 281 -9.76 -17.55 -28.62
N HIS A 282 -8.96 -16.49 -28.47
CA HIS A 282 -8.94 -15.38 -29.41
C HIS A 282 -8.43 -15.79 -30.80
N LEU A 283 -7.36 -16.58 -30.87
CA LEU A 283 -6.83 -17.11 -32.13
C LEU A 283 -7.82 -18.03 -32.84
N SER A 284 -8.63 -18.80 -32.10
CA SER A 284 -9.70 -19.62 -32.70
C SER A 284 -10.84 -18.80 -33.33
N GLN A 285 -10.91 -17.50 -33.03
CA GLN A 285 -11.88 -16.56 -33.61
C GLN A 285 -11.30 -15.77 -34.79
N MET A 286 -9.98 -15.70 -34.93
CA MET A 286 -9.31 -15.03 -36.05
C MET A 286 -9.37 -15.87 -37.33
N SER A 287 -9.50 -15.19 -38.47
CA SER A 287 -9.55 -15.80 -39.81
C SER A 287 -8.17 -16.03 -40.44
N SER A 288 -7.13 -15.41 -39.88
CA SER A 288 -5.76 -15.41 -40.40
C SER A 288 -4.88 -16.44 -39.72
N LYS A 289 -3.85 -16.90 -40.44
CA LYS A 289 -2.88 -17.86 -39.91
C LYS A 289 -1.78 -17.12 -39.16
N VAL A 290 -1.86 -17.13 -37.83
CA VAL A 290 -0.80 -16.62 -36.96
C VAL A 290 0.20 -17.75 -36.70
N ASN A 291 1.49 -17.55 -36.98
CA ASN A 291 2.58 -18.44 -36.58
C ASN A 291 3.18 -17.90 -35.26
N MET A 292 3.05 -18.62 -34.15
CA MET A 292 3.53 -18.12 -32.85
C MET A 292 4.72 -18.89 -32.32
N CYS A 293 5.61 -18.16 -31.64
CA CYS A 293 6.70 -18.70 -30.85
C CYS A 293 6.71 -18.00 -29.49
N ILE A 294 6.40 -18.73 -28.41
CA ILE A 294 6.30 -18.15 -27.07
C ILE A 294 7.29 -18.88 -26.16
N MET A 295 8.25 -18.12 -25.64
CA MET A 295 9.34 -18.55 -24.77
C MET A 295 9.29 -17.72 -23.48
N ILE A 296 8.35 -18.07 -22.60
CA ILE A 296 8.12 -17.42 -21.30
C ILE A 296 8.15 -18.46 -20.18
N SER A 297 8.46 -18.01 -18.97
CA SER A 297 8.36 -18.81 -17.75
C SER A 297 6.92 -18.88 -17.22
N LYS A 298 6.71 -19.72 -16.20
CA LYS A 298 5.46 -19.78 -15.44
C LYS A 298 5.49 -18.71 -14.35
N ASP A 299 4.75 -17.63 -14.56
CA ASP A 299 4.73 -16.42 -13.73
C ASP A 299 3.29 -15.88 -13.62
N GLU A 300 2.91 -15.35 -12.45
CA GLU A 300 1.61 -14.73 -12.25
C GLU A 300 1.39 -13.51 -13.16
N PHE A 301 2.47 -12.80 -13.53
CA PHE A 301 2.41 -11.63 -14.41
C PHE A 301 1.68 -11.91 -15.73
N TYR A 302 1.95 -13.06 -16.36
CA TYR A 302 1.32 -13.42 -17.63
C TYR A 302 -0.20 -13.66 -17.49
N ASN A 303 -0.67 -13.96 -16.28
CA ASN A 303 -2.08 -14.11 -15.96
C ASN A 303 -2.74 -12.79 -15.51
N HIS A 304 -2.02 -11.66 -15.49
CA HIS A 304 -2.65 -10.35 -15.26
C HIS A 304 -3.51 -9.92 -16.45
N ILE A 305 -4.74 -9.47 -16.16
CA ILE A 305 -5.72 -9.05 -17.16
C ILE A 305 -5.17 -7.92 -18.04
N GLN A 306 -4.43 -6.97 -17.46
CA GLN A 306 -3.79 -5.86 -18.20
C GLN A 306 -2.82 -6.37 -19.28
N PHE A 307 -2.00 -7.38 -18.96
CA PHE A 307 -1.05 -7.95 -19.91
C PHE A 307 -1.77 -8.78 -21.00
N ILE A 308 -2.79 -9.55 -20.62
CA ILE A 308 -3.62 -10.30 -21.58
C ILE A 308 -4.31 -9.33 -22.54
N GLU A 309 -5.00 -8.30 -22.02
CA GLU A 309 -5.69 -7.28 -22.85
C GLU A 309 -4.72 -6.56 -23.78
N PHE A 310 -3.50 -6.27 -23.33
CA PHE A 310 -2.45 -5.67 -24.16
C PHE A 310 -2.04 -6.57 -25.32
N VAL A 311 -1.77 -7.86 -25.07
CA VAL A 311 -1.39 -8.83 -26.12
C VAL A 311 -2.54 -9.05 -27.12
N LEU A 312 -3.79 -9.15 -26.64
CA LEU A 312 -4.96 -9.28 -27.50
C LEU A 312 -5.19 -8.02 -28.35
N SER A 313 -5.11 -6.84 -27.74
CA SER A 313 -5.23 -5.55 -28.46
C SER A 313 -4.17 -5.40 -29.56
N LEU A 314 -2.96 -5.93 -29.35
CA LEU A 314 -1.90 -5.94 -30.37
C LEU A 314 -2.16 -6.93 -31.51
N LEU A 315 -2.89 -8.02 -31.27
CA LEU A 315 -3.28 -8.98 -32.30
C LEU A 315 -4.47 -8.48 -33.12
N ASP A 316 -5.46 -7.83 -32.48
CA ASP A 316 -6.61 -7.20 -33.14
C ASP A 316 -6.21 -6.14 -34.19
N LEU A 317 -5.02 -5.53 -34.06
CA LEU A 317 -4.47 -4.61 -35.06
C LEU A 317 -4.07 -5.27 -36.38
N ILE A 318 -4.05 -6.62 -36.48
CA ILE A 318 -3.34 -7.33 -37.54
C ILE A 318 -4.28 -8.24 -38.34
N GLU A 319 -5.00 -7.65 -39.29
CA GLU A 319 -5.89 -8.38 -40.22
C GLU A 319 -5.13 -9.19 -41.31
N SER A 320 -3.79 -9.25 -41.29
CA SER A 320 -3.00 -9.86 -42.37
C SER A 320 -2.96 -11.40 -42.30
N LYS A 321 -2.73 -12.05 -43.45
CA LYS A 321 -2.90 -13.52 -43.59
C LYS A 321 -1.81 -14.38 -42.92
N ASP A 322 -0.60 -13.86 -42.80
CA ASP A 322 0.57 -14.53 -42.23
C ASP A 322 1.25 -13.59 -41.22
N VAL A 323 0.87 -13.74 -39.95
CA VAL A 323 1.42 -12.97 -38.82
C VAL A 323 2.41 -13.83 -38.07
N SER A 324 3.56 -13.30 -37.64
CA SER A 324 4.42 -13.98 -36.67
C SER A 324 4.52 -13.21 -35.36
N LEU A 325 4.15 -13.88 -34.25
CA LEU A 325 4.24 -13.37 -32.89
C LEU A 325 5.33 -14.14 -32.14
N LEU A 326 6.37 -13.43 -31.73
CA LEU A 326 7.44 -13.91 -30.88
C LEU A 326 7.36 -13.23 -29.51
N ILE A 327 7.07 -13.98 -28.45
CA ILE A 327 7.19 -13.49 -27.07
C ILE A 327 8.39 -14.19 -26.43
N LYS A 328 9.36 -13.42 -25.93
CA LYS A 328 10.57 -13.93 -25.27
C LYS A 328 10.82 -13.21 -23.95
N GLU A 329 11.12 -13.99 -22.92
CA GLU A 329 11.66 -13.50 -21.65
C GLU A 329 13.21 -13.47 -21.68
N ASP A 330 13.80 -12.39 -21.17
CA ASP A 330 15.27 -12.24 -21.02
C ASP A 330 15.58 -11.56 -19.68
N GLY A 331 15.44 -12.33 -18.59
CA GLY A 331 15.44 -11.82 -17.22
C GLY A 331 14.24 -10.91 -16.97
N PHE A 332 14.45 -9.74 -16.36
CA PHE A 332 13.40 -8.75 -16.06
C PHE A 332 12.85 -8.01 -17.30
N VAL A 333 13.28 -8.38 -18.51
CA VAL A 333 12.82 -7.79 -19.76
C VAL A 333 11.93 -8.77 -20.48
N LYS A 334 10.67 -8.37 -20.71
CA LYS A 334 9.68 -9.14 -21.47
C LYS A 334 9.60 -8.50 -22.87
N LEU A 335 10.01 -9.25 -23.89
CA LEU A 335 10.09 -8.75 -25.28
C LEU A 335 9.00 -9.40 -26.13
N ILE A 336 8.14 -8.56 -26.70
CA ILE A 336 7.11 -8.95 -27.67
C ILE A 336 7.58 -8.42 -29.03
N GLN A 337 7.72 -9.31 -30.01
CA GLN A 337 8.09 -8.98 -31.37
C GLN A 337 7.00 -9.52 -32.30
N ILE A 338 6.43 -8.61 -33.10
CA ILE A 338 5.41 -8.89 -34.09
C ILE A 338 6.00 -8.58 -35.45
N SER A 339 5.89 -9.53 -36.38
CA SER A 339 6.25 -9.34 -37.78
C SER A 339 5.06 -9.64 -38.69
N ALA A 340 4.73 -8.73 -39.59
CA ALA A 340 3.71 -8.90 -40.61
C ALA A 340 4.21 -8.38 -41.96
N GLU A 341 3.72 -8.97 -43.06
CA GLU A 341 3.88 -8.41 -44.40
C GLU A 341 3.02 -7.13 -44.55
N TYR A 342 3.31 -6.32 -45.58
CA TYR A 342 2.95 -4.90 -45.66
C TYR A 342 1.44 -4.54 -45.61
N ASP A 343 1.21 -3.26 -45.27
CA ASP A 343 -0.01 -2.42 -45.41
C ASP A 343 -0.96 -2.16 -44.20
N PHE A 344 -0.79 -2.76 -43.01
CA PHE A 344 -1.86 -2.70 -41.98
C PHE A 344 -1.58 -2.11 -40.58
N ILE A 345 -0.32 -1.85 -40.17
CA ILE A 345 -0.07 -1.37 -38.79
C ILE A 345 0.00 0.17 -38.72
N ASP A 346 -1.08 0.82 -38.26
CA ASP A 346 -1.11 2.27 -37.99
C ASP A 346 -0.31 2.63 -36.73
N GLU A 347 0.77 3.38 -36.91
CA GLU A 347 1.66 3.86 -35.83
C GLU A 347 0.92 4.65 -34.75
N ASN A 348 -0.21 5.31 -35.09
CA ASN A 348 -1.01 6.06 -34.12
C ASN A 348 -1.79 5.14 -33.17
N GLN A 349 -2.36 4.05 -33.69
CA GLN A 349 -3.11 3.08 -32.87
C GLN A 349 -2.17 2.31 -31.94
N VAL A 350 -0.95 1.98 -32.41
CA VAL A 350 0.10 1.40 -31.56
C VAL A 350 0.51 2.37 -30.44
N LYS A 351 0.63 3.68 -30.73
CA LYS A 351 0.87 4.71 -29.71
C LYS A 351 -0.26 4.80 -28.69
N GLU A 352 -1.53 4.74 -29.11
CA GLU A 352 -2.67 4.76 -28.20
C GLU A 352 -2.70 3.54 -27.28
N ILE A 353 -2.45 2.34 -27.81
CA ILE A 353 -2.41 1.11 -27.01
C ILE A 353 -1.23 1.11 -26.04
N VAL A 354 -0.04 1.53 -26.48
CA VAL A 354 1.17 1.56 -25.63
C VAL A 354 1.11 2.63 -24.53
N ASN A 355 0.39 3.73 -24.75
CA ASN A 355 0.27 4.83 -23.77
C ASN A 355 -0.96 4.72 -22.85
N ARG A 356 -1.65 3.57 -22.77
CA ARG A 356 -2.69 3.35 -21.74
C ARG A 356 -2.04 3.21 -20.36
N ASP A 357 -2.78 3.58 -19.31
CA ASP A 357 -2.36 3.42 -17.92
C ASP A 357 -2.29 1.92 -17.55
N TYR A 358 -1.11 1.32 -17.73
CA TYR A 358 -0.76 -0.03 -17.27
C TYR A 358 0.20 0.02 -16.07
N GLU A 359 0.26 -1.06 -15.31
CA GLU A 359 1.20 -1.23 -14.17
C GLU A 359 2.65 -1.54 -14.61
N PHE A 360 2.97 -1.47 -15.91
CA PHE A 360 4.29 -1.79 -16.48
C PHE A 360 4.72 -0.79 -17.56
N ASP A 361 6.02 -0.48 -17.62
CA ASP A 361 6.58 0.46 -18.60
C ASP A 361 6.72 -0.21 -19.98
N CYS A 362 6.16 0.41 -21.00
CA CYS A 362 6.26 -0.03 -22.39
C CYS A 362 7.17 0.88 -23.23
N HIS A 363 8.10 0.27 -23.96
CA HIS A 363 8.91 0.95 -24.98
C HIS A 363 8.81 0.20 -26.31
N TYR A 364 8.30 0.86 -27.35
CA TYR A 364 8.16 0.27 -28.68
C TYR A 364 9.17 0.85 -29.68
N GLN A 365 9.54 0.04 -30.66
CA GLN A 365 10.33 0.42 -31.82
C GLN A 365 9.72 -0.26 -33.05
N MET A 366 9.32 0.54 -34.03
CA MET A 366 8.98 0.05 -35.37
C MET A 366 10.21 0.08 -36.27
N ILE A 367 10.43 -0.98 -37.03
CA ILE A 367 11.44 -1.09 -38.07
C ILE A 367 10.72 -1.53 -39.35
N THR A 368 10.86 -0.75 -40.41
CA THR A 368 10.31 -1.05 -41.73
C THR A 368 11.46 -1.38 -42.67
N ASP A 369 11.47 -2.60 -43.22
CA ASP A 369 12.52 -3.02 -44.16
C ASP A 369 11.92 -3.77 -45.35
N GLN A 370 11.94 -3.08 -46.49
CA GLN A 370 11.54 -3.36 -47.89
C GLN A 370 10.35 -4.29 -48.24
N ASN A 371 9.97 -5.28 -47.42
CA ASN A 371 8.74 -6.08 -47.54
C ASN A 371 8.14 -6.52 -46.18
N LEU A 372 8.74 -6.16 -45.04
CA LEU A 372 8.29 -6.56 -43.70
C LEU A 372 8.19 -5.36 -42.75
N HIS A 373 7.07 -5.27 -42.03
CA HIS A 373 6.94 -4.43 -40.84
C HIS A 373 7.30 -5.25 -39.60
N LEU A 374 8.25 -4.74 -38.81
CA LEU A 374 8.67 -5.35 -37.56
C LEU A 374 8.38 -4.39 -36.39
N LEU A 375 7.39 -4.74 -35.59
CA LEU A 375 7.07 -4.07 -34.34
C LEU A 375 7.76 -4.80 -33.19
N LYS A 376 8.72 -4.15 -32.52
CA LYS A 376 9.32 -4.64 -31.27
C LYS A 376 8.80 -3.83 -30.12
N ILE A 377 8.25 -4.50 -29.11
CA ILE A 377 7.80 -3.91 -27.86
C ILE A 377 8.61 -4.55 -26.73
N LYS A 378 9.24 -3.70 -25.94
CA LYS A 378 9.99 -4.05 -24.74
C LYS A 378 9.18 -3.59 -23.54
N ILE A 379 8.76 -4.54 -22.71
CA ILE A 379 8.10 -4.30 -21.44
C ILE A 379 9.15 -4.40 -20.33
N ILE A 380 9.11 -3.44 -19.41
CA ILE A 380 9.92 -3.41 -18.19
C ILE A 380 8.95 -3.39 -17.00
N GLU A 381 9.14 -4.35 -16.11
CA GLU A 381 8.31 -4.54 -14.92
C GLU A 381 8.83 -3.69 -13.74
N HIS A 382 7.95 -2.89 -13.13
CA HIS A 382 8.28 -2.13 -11.93
C HIS A 382 8.05 -2.99 -10.69
N PHE A 383 9.11 -3.23 -9.93
CA PHE A 383 9.01 -3.78 -8.58
C PHE A 383 8.87 -2.63 -7.55
N GLU A 384 7.77 -2.61 -6.80
CA GLU A 384 7.64 -1.84 -5.53
C GLU A 384 8.30 -2.55 -4.33
#